data_AF-A0A7S0A7T2-F1
#
_entry.id   AF-A0A7S0A7T2-F1
#
_cell.length_a   1.000
_cell.length_b   1.000
_cell.length_c   1.000
_cell.angle_alpha   90.00
_cell.angle_beta   90.00
_cell.angle_gamma   90.00
#
_symmetry.space_group_name_H-M   'P 1'
#
loop_
_entity.id
_entity.type
_entity.pdbx_description
1 polymer ?
#
loop_
_entity_poly.entity_id
_entity_poly.type
_entity_poly.pdbx_seq_one_letter_code
_entity_poly.pdbx_strand_id
1 'polypeptide(L)'
;SPASWAGAVVYQIQVDRFNNGDPTNDGANLPSGQREQMMRGDLSDMPSWRHGGDIQGIRDRLGYLSDLGVGVLWLTPILRHDGSYHGYCTTDPSTTDPGFGSPDEFRALVAEAHSYQMRVVMDIVVNHLC
;
A
#
# COMPACT_ATOMS: atom_id res chain seq x y z
N SER A 1 -13.41 12.20 -10.20
CA SER A 1 -12.28 13.08 -9.84
C SER A 1 -12.79 14.49 -9.57
N PRO A 2 -12.16 15.26 -8.66
CA PRO A 2 -12.57 16.64 -8.40
C PRO A 2 -12.23 17.55 -9.59
N ALA A 3 -12.91 18.69 -9.69
CA ALA A 3 -12.60 19.71 -10.69
C ALA A 3 -11.26 20.43 -10.40
N SER A 4 -10.79 20.41 -9.15
CA SER A 4 -9.51 20.99 -8.72
C SER A 4 -8.94 20.24 -7.53
N TRP A 5 -7.61 20.22 -7.43
CA TRP A 5 -6.86 19.72 -6.26
C TRP A 5 -6.29 20.85 -5.40
N ALA A 6 -6.55 22.11 -5.74
CA ALA A 6 -6.08 23.25 -4.96
C ALA A 6 -6.58 23.19 -3.51
N GLY A 7 -5.68 23.38 -2.55
CA GLY A 7 -5.97 23.30 -1.12
C GLY A 7 -6.11 21.88 -0.56
N ALA A 8 -5.95 20.84 -1.39
CA ALA A 8 -5.97 19.46 -0.90
C ALA A 8 -4.70 19.13 -0.10
N VAL A 9 -4.88 18.58 1.10
CA VAL A 9 -3.79 17.97 1.87
C VAL A 9 -3.60 16.55 1.38
N VAL A 10 -2.49 16.31 0.68
CA VAL A 10 -2.11 15.00 0.17
C VAL A 10 -1.18 14.32 1.17
N TYR A 11 -1.47 13.08 1.50
CA TYR A 11 -0.62 12.22 2.33
C TYR A 11 -0.12 11.05 1.48
N GLN A 12 1.18 11.04 1.20
CA GLN A 12 1.83 9.95 0.48
C GLN A 12 2.13 8.79 1.42
N ILE A 13 1.67 7.60 1.07
CA ILE A 13 1.79 6.38 1.86
C ILE A 13 2.69 5.39 1.11
N GLN A 14 3.83 5.07 1.72
CA GLN A 14 4.59 3.87 1.37
C GLN A 14 3.91 2.67 2.04
N VAL A 15 3.13 1.91 1.25
CA VAL A 15 2.17 0.91 1.76
C VAL A 15 2.83 -0.07 2.74
N ASP A 16 3.95 -0.68 2.32
CA ASP A 16 4.72 -1.66 3.13
C ASP A 16 5.22 -1.12 4.49
N ARG A 17 5.26 0.19 4.70
CA ARG A 17 5.83 0.82 5.89
C ARG A 17 4.83 1.55 6.77
N PHE A 18 3.56 1.61 6.36
CA PHE A 18 2.60 2.45 7.04
C PHE A 18 1.98 1.77 8.26
N ASN A 19 1.31 0.63 8.06
CA ASN A 19 0.70 -0.16 9.12
C ASN A 19 0.45 -1.58 8.58
N ASN A 20 0.87 -2.61 9.31
CA ASN A 20 0.51 -4.01 9.01
C ASN A 20 -0.85 -4.30 9.66
N GLY A 21 -1.89 -4.44 8.84
CA GLY A 21 -3.27 -4.68 9.28
C GLY A 21 -3.71 -6.13 9.11
N ASP A 22 -3.06 -6.87 8.23
CA ASP A 22 -3.30 -8.29 7.98
C ASP A 22 -1.98 -9.09 7.87
N PRO A 23 -1.44 -9.57 9.01
CA PRO A 23 -0.22 -10.38 9.02
C PRO A 23 -0.33 -11.71 8.27
N THR A 24 -1.54 -12.13 7.86
CA THR A 24 -1.72 -13.39 7.13
C THR A 24 -1.21 -13.32 5.68
N ASN A 25 -1.07 -12.10 5.14
CA ASN A 25 -0.54 -11.86 3.79
C ASN A 25 0.98 -11.56 3.77
N ASP A 26 1.65 -11.41 4.91
CA ASP A 26 3.08 -11.07 5.01
C ASP A 26 4.00 -12.05 4.26
N GLY A 27 3.58 -13.32 4.16
CA GLY A 27 4.33 -14.36 3.44
C GLY A 27 4.13 -14.37 1.93
N ALA A 28 3.24 -13.54 1.39
CA ALA A 28 2.88 -13.55 -0.02
C ALA A 28 3.83 -12.69 -0.86
N ASN A 29 4.17 -13.22 -2.05
CA ASN A 29 5.05 -12.58 -3.03
C ASN A 29 6.35 -11.99 -2.46
N LEU A 30 7.01 -12.73 -1.57
CA LEU A 30 8.29 -12.30 -1.00
C LEU A 30 9.46 -12.59 -1.94
N PRO A 31 10.46 -11.68 -2.04
CA PRO A 31 11.73 -11.99 -2.67
C PRO A 31 12.43 -13.18 -1.98
N SER A 32 13.19 -13.93 -2.77
CA SER A 32 13.96 -15.08 -2.29
C SER A 32 14.77 -14.75 -1.03
N GLY A 33 14.63 -15.57 0.01
CA GLY A 33 15.36 -15.42 1.28
C GLY A 33 14.67 -14.53 2.32
N GLN A 34 13.62 -13.76 1.97
CA GLN A 34 12.97 -12.88 2.95
C GLN A 34 12.04 -13.62 3.92
N ARG A 35 11.45 -14.73 3.48
CA ARG A 35 10.43 -15.47 4.24
C ARG A 35 10.89 -15.92 5.63
N GLU A 36 12.11 -16.45 5.75
CA GLU A 36 12.61 -16.96 7.03
C GLU A 36 12.86 -15.83 8.03
N GLN A 37 13.39 -14.68 7.58
CA GLN A 37 13.69 -13.55 8.47
C GLN A 37 12.44 -12.76 8.85
N MET A 38 11.45 -12.60 7.96
CA MET A 38 10.17 -11.98 8.31
C MET A 38 9.52 -12.75 9.47
N MET A 39 9.62 -14.08 9.48
CA MET A 39 9.15 -14.91 10.59
C MET A 39 9.96 -14.77 11.89
N ARG A 40 11.17 -14.20 11.85
CA ARG A 40 12.01 -13.93 13.04
C ARG A 40 11.65 -12.61 13.74
N GLY A 41 10.92 -11.71 13.08
CA GLY A 41 10.21 -10.58 13.70
C GLY A 41 11.00 -9.27 13.87
N ASP A 42 12.33 -9.26 13.80
CA ASP A 42 13.12 -8.02 13.79
C ASP A 42 13.68 -7.73 12.39
N LEU A 43 13.18 -6.65 11.80
CA LEU A 43 13.52 -6.16 10.45
C LEU A 43 14.17 -4.78 10.46
N SER A 44 14.54 -4.27 11.65
CA SER A 44 15.08 -2.91 11.82
C SER A 44 16.35 -2.65 11.00
N ASP A 45 17.21 -3.66 10.86
CA ASP A 45 18.44 -3.62 10.04
C ASP A 45 18.22 -4.06 8.57
N MET A 46 16.97 -4.25 8.14
CA MET A 46 16.60 -4.77 6.82
C MET A 46 15.79 -3.74 6.02
N PRO A 47 16.36 -2.57 5.65
CA PRO A 47 15.60 -1.46 5.05
C PRO A 47 15.08 -1.76 3.63
N SER A 48 15.66 -2.74 2.94
CA SER A 48 15.26 -3.16 1.59
C SER A 48 14.25 -4.31 1.58
N TRP A 49 13.82 -4.78 2.76
CA TRP A 49 12.93 -5.94 2.87
C TRP A 49 11.49 -5.46 3.06
N ARG A 50 10.55 -6.38 2.83
CA ARG A 50 9.13 -6.18 3.17
C ARG A 50 8.99 -6.12 4.69
N HIS A 51 8.19 -5.18 5.18
CA HIS A 51 7.90 -4.96 6.61
C HIS A 51 6.43 -5.21 6.95
N GLY A 52 5.61 -5.55 5.96
CA GLY A 52 4.27 -6.10 6.15
C GLY A 52 3.14 -5.07 6.13
N GLY A 53 3.42 -3.81 5.83
CA GLY A 53 2.35 -2.83 5.63
C GLY A 53 1.48 -3.18 4.42
N ASP A 54 0.17 -2.97 4.55
CA ASP A 54 -0.82 -3.50 3.61
C ASP A 54 -2.06 -2.58 3.49
N ILE A 55 -3.00 -2.97 2.62
CA ILE A 55 -4.25 -2.24 2.38
C ILE A 55 -5.13 -2.21 3.63
N GLN A 56 -5.18 -3.31 4.40
CA GLN A 56 -5.97 -3.39 5.64
C GLN A 56 -5.45 -2.37 6.67
N GLY A 57 -4.14 -2.22 6.79
CA GLY A 57 -3.53 -1.29 7.71
C GLY A 57 -3.78 0.18 7.35
N ILE A 58 -3.94 0.49 6.05
CA ILE A 58 -4.41 1.82 5.65
C ILE A 58 -5.85 2.03 6.10
N ARG A 59 -6.73 1.04 5.89
CA ARG A 59 -8.15 1.09 6.31
C ARG A 59 -8.27 1.32 7.82
N ASP A 60 -7.49 0.60 8.62
CA ASP A 60 -7.44 0.72 10.08
C ASP A 60 -7.05 2.11 10.58
N ARG A 61 -6.39 2.91 9.73
CA ARG A 61 -5.89 4.25 10.07
C ARG A 61 -6.62 5.38 9.36
N LEU A 62 -7.70 5.12 8.63
CA LEU A 62 -8.47 6.18 7.96
C LEU A 62 -9.01 7.21 8.94
N GLY A 63 -9.41 6.79 10.15
CA GLY A 63 -9.82 7.72 11.22
C GLY A 63 -8.68 8.67 11.63
N TYR A 64 -7.48 8.14 11.86
CA TYR A 64 -6.29 8.94 12.15
C TYR A 64 -5.96 9.93 11.02
N LEU A 65 -6.04 9.49 9.76
CA LEU A 65 -5.77 10.33 8.60
C LEU A 65 -6.84 11.43 8.45
N SER A 66 -8.10 11.11 8.75
CA SER A 66 -9.20 12.08 8.78
C SER A 66 -9.01 13.13 9.87
N ASP A 67 -8.65 12.72 11.09
CA ASP A 67 -8.38 13.62 12.22
C ASP A 67 -7.19 14.56 11.95
N LEU A 68 -6.20 14.08 11.20
CA LEU A 68 -5.06 14.87 10.75
C LEU A 68 -5.45 15.93 9.68
N GLY A 69 -6.63 15.81 9.08
CA GLY A 69 -7.11 16.70 8.02
C GLY A 69 -6.66 16.31 6.62
N VAL A 70 -6.29 15.04 6.41
CA VAL A 70 -5.92 14.52 5.08
C VAL A 70 -7.14 14.51 4.17
N GLY A 71 -6.99 15.03 2.95
CA GLY A 71 -8.04 15.00 1.93
C GLY A 71 -7.76 14.02 0.78
N VAL A 72 -6.52 13.56 0.66
CA VAL A 72 -6.08 12.68 -0.43
C VAL A 72 -5.01 11.71 0.07
N LEU A 73 -5.23 10.42 -0.17
CA LEU A 73 -4.25 9.35 0.00
C LEU A 73 -3.54 9.14 -1.33
N TRP A 74 -2.21 9.23 -1.35
CA TRP A 74 -1.41 8.83 -2.50
C TRP A 74 -0.60 7.60 -2.14
N LEU A 75 -0.98 6.46 -2.71
CA LEU A 75 -0.35 5.16 -2.41
C LEU A 75 0.83 4.93 -3.36
N THR A 76 1.95 4.41 -2.85
CA THR A 76 2.96 3.74 -3.69
C THR A 76 2.32 2.61 -4.52
N PRO A 77 2.94 2.14 -5.61
CA PRO A 77 2.31 1.14 -6.47
C PRO A 77 1.90 -0.11 -5.70
N ILE A 78 0.65 -0.51 -5.88
CA ILE A 78 0.04 -1.69 -5.23
C ILE A 78 -0.25 -2.83 -6.20
N LEU A 79 0.03 -2.62 -7.49
CA LEU A 79 -0.18 -3.63 -8.53
C LEU A 79 0.88 -4.72 -8.41
N ARG A 80 0.57 -5.93 -8.88
CA ARG A 80 1.44 -7.09 -8.76
C ARG A 80 2.83 -6.81 -9.35
N HIS A 81 3.84 -7.07 -8.53
CA HIS A 81 5.24 -6.73 -8.82
C HIS A 81 6.18 -7.89 -8.45
N ASP A 82 7.49 -7.67 -8.57
CA ASP A 82 8.58 -8.63 -8.28
C ASP A 82 8.77 -9.00 -6.79
N GLY A 83 7.88 -8.56 -5.90
CA GLY A 83 7.99 -8.71 -4.45
C GLY A 83 8.76 -7.60 -3.72
N SER A 84 9.39 -6.65 -4.43
CA SER A 84 10.08 -5.51 -3.82
C SER A 84 9.14 -4.60 -3.04
N TYR A 85 9.54 -4.19 -1.83
CA TYR A 85 8.69 -3.46 -0.88
C TYR A 85 8.07 -2.15 -1.39
N HIS A 86 8.69 -1.53 -2.38
CA HIS A 86 8.29 -0.24 -2.91
C HIS A 86 7.25 -0.35 -4.05
N GLY A 87 7.05 -1.53 -4.63
CA GLY A 87 6.04 -1.79 -5.67
C GLY A 87 6.38 -1.33 -7.11
N TYR A 88 7.42 -0.52 -7.33
CA TYR A 88 7.74 0.06 -8.64
C TYR A 88 8.14 -0.93 -9.78
N CYS A 89 8.35 -2.21 -9.50
CA CYS A 89 8.80 -3.22 -10.48
C CYS A 89 7.62 -4.11 -10.92
N THR A 90 6.62 -3.49 -11.58
CA THR A 90 5.35 -4.13 -11.95
C THR A 90 5.56 -5.31 -12.89
N THR A 91 4.94 -6.46 -12.59
CA THR A 91 4.96 -7.67 -13.42
C THR A 91 3.58 -7.97 -14.04
N ASP A 92 2.51 -7.54 -13.38
CA ASP A 92 1.14 -7.68 -13.88
C ASP A 92 0.27 -6.48 -13.44
N PRO A 93 -0.08 -5.56 -14.36
CA PRO A 93 -0.84 -4.37 -14.01
C PRO A 93 -2.36 -4.63 -13.84
N SER A 94 -2.84 -5.87 -14.01
CA SER A 94 -4.27 -6.19 -13.97
C SER A 94 -4.80 -6.51 -12.57
N THR A 95 -3.91 -6.74 -11.60
CA THR A 95 -4.27 -7.12 -10.22
C THR A 95 -3.36 -6.47 -9.20
N THR A 96 -3.83 -6.37 -7.96
CA THR A 96 -3.01 -5.99 -6.82
C THR A 96 -2.00 -7.08 -6.45
N ASP A 97 -0.94 -6.68 -5.75
CA ASP A 97 0.02 -7.59 -5.16
C ASP A 97 -0.61 -8.34 -3.97
N PRO A 98 -0.56 -9.69 -3.94
CA PRO A 98 -1.19 -10.45 -2.86
C PRO A 98 -0.53 -10.20 -1.49
N GLY A 99 0.70 -9.66 -1.45
CA GLY A 99 1.32 -9.23 -0.20
C GLY A 99 0.84 -7.86 0.30
N PHE A 100 0.07 -7.10 -0.48
CA PHE A 100 -0.58 -5.87 -0.01
C PHE A 100 -2.08 -6.02 0.18
N GLY A 101 -2.69 -7.02 -0.47
CA GLY A 101 -4.12 -7.32 -0.37
C GLY A 101 -4.75 -7.55 -1.74
N SER A 102 -6.00 -8.00 -1.72
CA SER A 102 -6.80 -8.33 -2.89
C SER A 102 -7.41 -7.10 -3.58
N PRO A 103 -7.87 -7.25 -4.84
CA PRO A 103 -8.62 -6.19 -5.52
C PRO A 103 -9.91 -5.80 -4.79
N ASP A 104 -10.54 -6.73 -4.05
CA ASP A 104 -11.72 -6.45 -3.23
C ASP A 104 -11.38 -5.59 -2.02
N GLU A 105 -10.27 -5.86 -1.35
CA GLU A 105 -9.78 -5.02 -0.25
C GLU A 105 -9.42 -3.62 -0.73
N PHE A 106 -8.84 -3.48 -1.93
CA PHE A 106 -8.59 -2.16 -2.52
C PHE A 106 -9.91 -1.41 -2.81
N ARG A 107 -10.92 -2.10 -3.35
CA ARG A 107 -12.27 -1.53 -3.53
C ARG A 107 -12.87 -1.06 -2.20
N ALA A 108 -12.71 -1.86 -1.14
CA ALA A 108 -13.17 -1.51 0.20
C ALA A 108 -12.44 -0.27 0.75
N LEU A 109 -11.11 -0.21 0.64
CA LEU A 109 -10.32 0.96 1.03
C LEU A 109 -10.80 2.22 0.32
N VAL A 110 -11.02 2.17 -0.99
CA VAL A 110 -11.50 3.32 -1.76
C VAL A 110 -12.90 3.76 -1.30
N ALA A 111 -13.82 2.81 -1.07
CA ALA A 111 -15.16 3.11 -0.58
C ALA A 111 -15.14 3.74 0.82
N GLU A 112 -14.33 3.20 1.72
CA GLU A 112 -14.17 3.70 3.08
C GLU A 112 -13.51 5.08 3.09
N ALA A 113 -12.42 5.28 2.35
CA ALA A 113 -11.77 6.59 2.21
C ALA A 113 -12.75 7.66 1.71
N HIS A 114 -13.61 7.33 0.73
CA HIS A 114 -14.64 8.24 0.26
C HIS A 114 -15.68 8.60 1.34
N SER A 115 -15.98 7.69 2.28
CA SER A 115 -16.87 7.97 3.40
C SER A 115 -16.28 8.99 4.39
N TYR A 116 -14.94 9.07 4.48
CA TYR A 116 -14.20 10.12 5.20
C TYR A 116 -13.94 11.37 4.35
N GLN A 117 -14.59 11.51 3.20
CA GLN A 117 -14.37 12.60 2.23
C GLN A 117 -12.93 12.66 1.67
N MET A 118 -12.16 11.59 1.85
CA MET A 118 -10.81 11.43 1.28
C MET A 118 -10.88 10.86 -0.13
N ARG A 119 -9.91 11.23 -0.96
CA ARG A 119 -9.71 10.65 -2.31
C ARG A 119 -8.51 9.73 -2.31
N VAL A 120 -8.46 8.77 -3.25
CA VAL A 120 -7.31 7.87 -3.41
C VAL A 120 -6.68 8.11 -4.78
N VAL A 121 -5.36 8.32 -4.78
CA VAL A 121 -4.49 8.38 -5.96
C VAL A 121 -3.57 7.18 -5.92
N MET A 122 -3.57 6.41 -7.01
CA MET A 122 -2.67 5.28 -7.19
C MET A 122 -1.46 5.71 -7.99
N ASP A 123 -0.27 5.40 -7.52
CA ASP A 123 0.95 5.51 -8.30
C ASP A 123 0.98 4.40 -9.37
N ILE A 124 1.13 4.78 -10.64
CA ILE A 124 1.10 3.86 -11.79
C ILE A 124 2.40 4.02 -12.57
N VAL A 125 3.15 2.92 -12.67
CA VAL A 125 4.43 2.87 -13.36
C VAL A 125 4.23 2.36 -14.79
N VAL A 126 4.19 3.28 -15.76
CA VAL A 126 4.07 2.94 -17.19
C VAL A 126 5.41 2.94 -17.94
N ASN A 127 6.50 3.31 -17.26
CA ASN A 127 7.81 3.48 -17.87
C ASN A 127 8.56 2.15 -18.09
N HIS A 128 8.43 1.21 -17.16
CA HIS A 128 9.18 -0.04 -17.14
C HIS A 128 8.36 -1.17 -16.49
N LEU A 129 8.76 -2.40 -16.79
CA LEU A 129 8.23 -3.63 -16.20
C LEU A 129 9.38 -4.54 -15.77
N CYS A 130 9.02 -5.54 -14.99
CA CYS A 130 9.81 -6.69 -14.58
C CYS A 130 9.00 -7.95 -14.94
#